data_AF-A0A812LDW3-F1
#
_entry.id   AF-A0A812LDW3-F1
#
_cell.length_a   1.000
_cell.length_b   1.000
_cell.length_c   1.000
_cell.angle_alpha   90.00
_cell.angle_beta   90.00
_cell.angle_gamma   90.00
#
_symmetry.space_group_name_H-M   'P 1'
#
loop_
_entity.id
_entity.type
_entity.pdbx_description
1 polymer ?
#
loop_
_entity_poly.entity_id
_entity_poly.type
_entity_poly.pdbx_seq_one_letter_code
_entity_poly.pdbx_strand_id
1 'polypeptide(L)'
;MLLYNNRRLLRLLLQRQGSIFFRPETLLAGLVLAGLGAGVQHSIDSGWEYAPNIEHHYGFQAVGVGVTFAIVFRTQLAWGRFWEAVTHLHMMYSKWMDAFAQFQAFAEITAKAAFEEGNRDRADLLWQKQLRGFATGASFSRAASMAANDALEKFAEDGASSLEDANSSKHVFAAFDSLVALKDKLQSASDQREKVDYVAMSAVRMARQMQEQLKLQRQTLGIYRRRSNATREMARQRGAAVASVAAERHAMLLDLDRVWWKIRNVLDDYMEDAGVEIDSYEAGSHALSQYEQCAMDFTSLLSIYKQTMATTDRAHRSLKKAWRHVSNLLGELASHLEDGEAFVTFLQQEGCQSPLAFQTLEQARDATSGMRMLYHRFAVSGLPTPSVELMGSTVSRIKGSWASAQQAICNNKGQLPDWYMPLE
;
A
#
# COMPACT_ATOMS: atom_id res chain seq x y z
N MET A 1 14.49 17.59 1.67
CA MET A 1 13.85 18.86 1.23
C MET A 1 14.97 19.77 0.72
N LEU A 2 15.05 20.04 -0.58
CA LEU A 2 15.97 21.08 -1.08
C LEU A 2 15.46 22.41 -0.55
N LEU A 3 16.05 22.88 0.55
CA LEU A 3 15.73 24.15 1.20
C LEU A 3 16.20 25.28 0.29
N TYR A 4 15.43 25.57 -0.76
CA TYR A 4 15.63 26.79 -1.51
C TYR A 4 15.11 27.96 -0.67
N ASN A 5 15.98 28.93 -0.42
CA ASN A 5 15.59 30.19 0.18
C ASN A 5 14.76 30.98 -0.85
N ASN A 6 13.44 30.84 -0.77
CA ASN A 6 12.49 31.29 -1.79
C ASN A 6 12.31 32.82 -1.86
N ARG A 7 13.16 33.60 -1.17
CA ARG A 7 13.06 35.06 -1.09
C ARG A 7 13.51 35.79 -2.36
N ARG A 8 14.17 35.14 -3.31
CA ARG A 8 14.64 35.78 -4.57
C ARG A 8 14.48 34.85 -5.78
N LEU A 9 13.29 34.86 -6.40
CA LEU A 9 12.96 34.09 -7.60
C LEU A 9 13.95 34.32 -8.76
N LEU A 10 14.41 35.56 -8.96
CA LEU A 10 15.40 35.90 -10.00
C LEU A 10 16.72 35.17 -9.82
N ARG A 11 17.17 34.96 -8.57
CA ARG A 11 18.42 34.23 -8.29
C ARG A 11 18.27 32.75 -8.66
N LEU A 12 17.09 32.17 -8.44
CA LEU A 12 16.76 30.81 -8.83
C LEU A 12 16.75 30.63 -10.35
N LEU A 13 16.16 31.57 -11.09
CA LEU A 13 16.12 31.54 -12.56
C LEU A 13 17.52 31.69 -13.18
N LEU A 14 18.38 32.51 -12.58
CA LEU A 14 19.75 32.76 -13.07
C LEU A 14 20.79 31.75 -12.55
N GLN A 15 20.41 30.77 -11.73
CA GLN A 15 21.34 29.78 -11.21
C GLN A 15 21.79 28.83 -12.34
N ARG A 16 23.09 28.79 -12.63
CA ARG A 16 23.62 27.98 -13.74
C ARG A 16 23.65 26.48 -13.43
N GLN A 17 23.93 26.11 -12.18
CA GLN A 17 23.98 24.70 -11.76
C GLN A 17 22.57 24.17 -11.50
N GLY A 18 22.21 23.06 -12.15
CA GLY A 18 20.91 22.41 -12.00
C GLY A 18 19.75 23.07 -12.75
N SER A 19 19.99 24.20 -13.42
CA SER A 19 18.96 24.85 -14.25
C SER A 19 18.77 24.12 -15.57
N ILE A 20 17.52 24.09 -16.03
CA ILE A 20 17.13 23.58 -17.35
C ILE A 20 17.49 24.59 -18.44
N PHE A 21 17.45 25.90 -18.16
CA PHE A 21 17.66 26.95 -19.15
C PHE A 21 19.08 26.98 -19.73
N PHE A 22 20.09 26.71 -18.89
CA PHE A 22 21.50 26.79 -19.29
C PHE A 22 22.07 25.47 -19.82
N ARG A 23 21.23 24.44 -20.04
CA ARG A 23 21.69 23.22 -20.70
C ARG A 23 21.88 23.50 -22.20
N PRO A 24 23.02 23.14 -22.78
CA PRO A 24 23.32 23.45 -24.18
C PRO A 24 22.30 22.81 -25.13
N GLU A 25 21.81 21.61 -24.80
CA GLU A 25 20.81 20.88 -25.60
C GLU A 25 19.47 21.61 -25.69
N THR A 26 18.93 22.06 -24.56
CA THR A 26 17.63 22.77 -24.52
C THR A 26 17.75 24.16 -25.10
N LEU A 27 18.89 24.83 -24.89
CA LEU A 27 19.15 26.15 -25.46
C LEU A 27 19.27 26.06 -26.98
N LEU A 28 20.01 25.07 -27.49
CA LEU A 28 20.12 24.82 -28.93
C LEU A 28 18.76 24.46 -29.52
N ALA A 29 18.01 23.54 -28.91
CA ALA A 29 16.67 23.18 -29.37
C ALA A 29 15.72 24.39 -29.39
N GLY A 30 15.77 25.23 -28.34
CA GLY A 30 15.00 26.47 -28.26
C GLY A 30 15.37 27.47 -29.36
N LEU A 31 16.66 27.68 -29.63
CA LEU A 31 17.13 28.54 -30.72
C LEU A 31 16.73 28.01 -32.09
N VAL A 32 16.83 26.70 -32.33
CA VAL A 32 16.39 26.07 -33.58
C VAL A 32 14.89 26.26 -33.78
N LEU A 33 14.07 25.99 -32.76
CA LEU A 33 12.62 26.18 -32.83
C LEU A 33 12.24 27.65 -33.05
N ALA A 34 12.91 28.59 -32.36
CA ALA A 34 12.69 30.01 -32.55
C ALA A 34 13.06 30.47 -33.97
N GLY A 35 14.20 30.00 -34.49
CA GLY A 35 14.63 30.28 -35.86
C GLY A 35 13.66 29.73 -36.90
N LEU A 36 13.21 28.48 -36.74
CA LEU A 36 12.21 27.88 -37.61
C LEU A 36 10.88 28.65 -37.56
N GLY A 37 10.43 29.03 -36.35
CA GLY A 37 9.22 29.83 -36.19
C GLY A 37 9.32 31.19 -36.89
N ALA A 38 10.44 31.90 -36.73
CA ALA A 38 10.69 33.17 -37.41
C ALA A 38 10.75 33.00 -38.94
N GLY A 39 11.38 31.93 -39.43
CA GLY A 39 11.45 31.62 -40.86
C GLY A 39 10.09 31.32 -41.48
N VAL A 40 9.24 30.55 -40.79
CA VAL A 40 7.86 30.27 -41.23
C VAL A 40 7.04 31.56 -41.24
N GLN A 41 7.12 32.38 -40.19
CA GLN A 41 6.40 33.66 -40.14
C GLN A 41 6.83 34.59 -41.27
N HIS A 42 8.14 34.75 -41.50
CA HIS A 42 8.65 35.57 -42.59
C HIS A 42 8.22 35.07 -43.97
N SER A 43 8.12 33.76 -44.16
CA SER A 43 7.64 33.15 -45.41
C SER A 43 6.16 33.44 -45.67
N ILE A 44 5.35 33.46 -44.61
CA ILE A 44 3.93 33.85 -44.67
C ILE A 44 3.81 35.33 -45.03
N ASP A 45 4.55 36.21 -44.33
CA ASP A 45 4.50 37.66 -44.55
C ASP A 45 4.99 38.07 -45.94
N SER A 46 5.93 37.31 -46.52
CA SER A 46 6.47 37.54 -47.87
C SER A 46 5.56 37.03 -48.98
N GLY A 47 4.45 36.34 -48.64
CA GLY A 47 3.50 35.79 -49.61
C GLY A 47 4.06 34.63 -50.45
N TRP A 48 4.96 33.82 -49.87
CA TRP A 48 5.54 32.69 -50.59
C TRP A 48 4.48 31.62 -50.92
N GLU A 49 4.45 31.16 -52.17
CA GLU A 49 3.40 30.26 -52.69
C GLU A 49 3.27 28.94 -51.91
N TYR A 50 4.36 28.44 -51.33
CA TYR A 50 4.38 27.20 -50.54
C TYR A 50 4.21 27.43 -49.04
N ALA A 51 3.94 28.65 -48.58
CA ALA A 51 3.73 28.92 -47.17
C ALA A 51 2.45 28.22 -46.67
N PRO A 52 2.49 27.53 -45.51
CA PRO A 52 1.33 26.84 -44.98
C PRO A 52 0.25 27.85 -44.57
N ASN A 53 -0.91 27.79 -45.20
CA ASN A 53 -2.08 28.60 -44.83
C ASN A 53 -2.79 27.96 -43.62
N ILE A 54 -2.56 28.52 -42.44
CA ILE A 54 -3.19 28.04 -41.20
C ILE A 54 -4.47 28.85 -40.97
N GLU A 55 -5.59 28.40 -41.53
CA GLU A 55 -6.86 29.13 -41.44
C GLU A 55 -7.42 29.22 -40.01
N HIS A 56 -7.08 28.27 -39.12
CA HIS A 56 -7.63 28.20 -37.77
C HIS A 56 -6.59 27.84 -36.70
N HIS A 57 -6.28 28.78 -35.80
CA HIS A 57 -5.38 28.57 -34.66
C HIS A 57 -5.90 27.60 -33.59
N TYR A 58 -7.21 27.31 -33.61
CA TYR A 58 -7.86 26.45 -32.61
C TYR A 58 -7.31 25.02 -32.57
N GLY A 59 -6.90 24.46 -33.71
CA GLY A 59 -6.33 23.12 -33.77
C GLY A 59 -5.02 23.02 -32.97
N PHE A 60 -4.14 24.02 -33.11
CA PHE A 60 -2.88 24.07 -32.36
C PHE A 60 -3.10 24.32 -30.87
N GLN A 61 -4.09 25.14 -30.49
CA GLN A 61 -4.46 25.33 -29.08
C GLN A 61 -4.94 24.02 -28.44
N ALA A 62 -5.77 23.25 -29.12
CA ALA A 62 -6.25 21.95 -28.62
C ALA A 62 -5.10 20.95 -28.42
N VAL A 63 -4.17 20.87 -29.38
CA VAL A 63 -2.95 20.04 -29.25
C VAL A 63 -2.09 20.53 -28.07
N GLY A 64 -1.94 21.84 -27.91
CA GLY A 64 -1.22 22.44 -26.80
C GLY A 64 -1.76 22.02 -25.44
N VAL A 65 -3.09 22.07 -25.25
CA VAL A 65 -3.74 21.62 -24.00
C VAL A 65 -3.45 20.13 -23.73
N GLY A 66 -3.53 19.28 -24.75
CA GLY A 66 -3.21 17.85 -24.63
C GLY A 66 -1.76 17.60 -24.21
N VAL A 67 -0.81 18.31 -24.81
CA VAL A 67 0.62 18.22 -24.47
C VAL A 67 0.88 18.72 -23.05
N THR A 68 0.30 19.84 -22.64
CA THR A 68 0.42 20.37 -21.28
C THR A 68 -0.09 19.36 -20.25
N PHE A 69 -1.24 18.75 -20.49
CA PHE A 69 -1.79 17.72 -19.61
C PHE A 69 -0.83 16.52 -19.50
N ALA A 70 -0.33 15.99 -20.63
CA ALA A 70 0.61 14.88 -20.64
C ALA A 70 1.90 15.19 -19.87
N ILE A 71 2.42 16.42 -19.99
CA ILE A 71 3.59 16.89 -19.24
C ILE A 71 3.30 16.86 -17.73
N VAL A 72 2.17 17.43 -17.29
CA VAL A 72 1.80 17.46 -15.87
C VAL A 72 1.74 16.04 -15.28
N PHE A 73 1.05 15.12 -15.94
CA PHE A 73 0.96 13.73 -15.49
C PHE A 73 2.33 13.04 -15.40
N ARG A 74 3.17 13.20 -16.43
CA ARG A 74 4.51 12.61 -16.44
C ARG A 74 5.39 13.20 -15.34
N THR A 75 5.31 14.52 -15.12
CA THR A 75 6.06 15.18 -14.04
C THR A 75 5.60 14.73 -12.66
N GLN A 76 4.29 14.56 -12.47
CA GLN A 76 3.73 14.09 -11.20
C GLN A 76 4.20 12.66 -10.87
N LEU A 77 4.22 11.77 -11.87
CA LEU A 77 4.69 10.39 -11.69
C LEU A 77 6.19 10.35 -11.39
N ALA A 78 6.99 11.13 -12.12
CA ALA A 78 8.42 11.24 -11.88
C ALA A 78 8.73 11.81 -10.48
N TRP A 79 7.95 12.80 -10.05
CA TRP A 79 8.04 13.40 -8.72
C TRP A 79 7.71 12.40 -7.62
N GLY A 80 6.65 11.60 -7.79
CA GLY A 80 6.30 10.52 -6.87
C GLY A 80 7.44 9.52 -6.68
N ARG A 81 8.00 9.00 -7.77
CA ARG A 81 9.14 8.07 -7.74
C ARG A 81 10.39 8.67 -7.09
N PHE A 82 10.65 9.95 -7.33
CA PHE A 82 11.74 10.66 -6.68
C PHE A 82 11.59 10.65 -5.16
N TRP A 83 10.41 11.00 -4.64
CA TRP A 83 10.16 11.00 -3.19
C TRP A 83 10.15 9.63 -2.56
N GLU A 84 9.64 8.62 -3.28
CA GLU A 84 9.74 7.23 -2.86
C GLU A 84 11.21 6.80 -2.68
N ALA A 85 12.07 7.07 -3.66
CA ALA A 85 13.50 6.79 -3.57
C ALA A 85 14.18 7.55 -2.42
N VAL A 86 13.84 8.84 -2.24
CA VAL A 86 14.33 9.65 -1.12
C VAL A 86 13.91 9.05 0.23
N THR A 87 12.66 8.61 0.36
CA THR A 87 12.16 7.96 1.58
C THR A 87 12.94 6.68 1.88
N HIS A 88 13.21 5.84 0.86
CA HIS A 88 14.03 4.65 1.04
C HIS A 88 15.45 4.97 1.50
N LEU A 89 16.08 6.02 0.95
CA LEU A 89 17.39 6.48 1.42
C LEU A 89 17.36 6.95 2.88
N HIS A 90 16.31 7.67 3.30
CA HIS A 90 16.17 8.07 4.70
C HIS A 90 15.97 6.87 5.63
N MET A 91 15.17 5.88 5.23
CA MET A 91 15.00 4.63 5.98
C MET A 91 16.31 3.87 6.11
N MET A 92 17.07 3.76 5.01
CA MET A 92 18.39 3.13 5.01
C MET A 92 19.34 3.84 5.98
N TYR A 93 19.41 5.17 5.91
CA TYR A 93 20.22 5.97 6.82
C TYR A 93 19.82 5.78 8.29
N SER A 94 18.52 5.79 8.58
CA SER A 94 18.00 5.52 9.94
C SER A 94 18.43 4.14 10.44
N LYS A 95 18.35 3.10 9.60
CA LYS A 95 18.76 1.74 10.00
C LYS A 95 20.26 1.60 10.16
N TRP A 96 21.05 2.31 9.37
CA TRP A 96 22.49 2.38 9.56
C TRP A 96 22.87 3.08 10.87
N MET A 97 22.17 4.17 11.20
CA MET A 97 22.36 4.85 12.48
C MET A 97 21.96 3.98 13.68
N ASP A 98 20.84 3.26 13.60
CA ASP A 98 20.41 2.30 14.63
C ASP A 98 21.48 1.21 14.84
N ALA A 99 21.98 0.62 13.75
CA ALA A 99 23.01 -0.41 13.80
C ALA A 99 24.33 0.12 14.38
N PHE A 100 24.75 1.32 13.99
CA PHE A 100 25.93 1.98 14.53
C PHE A 100 25.78 2.26 16.03
N ALA A 101 24.63 2.76 16.48
CA ALA A 101 24.37 3.04 17.88
C ALA A 101 24.37 1.76 18.73
N GLN A 102 23.74 0.69 18.24
CA GLN A 102 23.78 -0.62 18.90
C GLN A 102 25.19 -1.18 18.99
N PHE A 103 25.98 -1.05 17.92
CA PHE A 103 27.38 -1.45 17.89
C PHE A 103 28.20 -0.66 18.91
N GLN A 104 28.05 0.66 18.97
CA GLN A 104 28.76 1.52 19.91
C GLN A 104 28.38 1.20 21.37
N ALA A 105 27.09 0.97 21.66
CA ALA A 105 26.65 0.62 23.00
C ALA A 105 27.21 -0.75 23.44
N PHE A 106 27.18 -1.75 22.55
CA PHE A 106 27.77 -3.06 22.81
C PHE A 106 29.28 -2.97 23.04
N ALA A 107 29.96 -2.16 22.22
CA ALA A 107 31.38 -1.89 22.33
C ALA A 107 31.77 -1.30 23.68
N GLU A 108 31.03 -0.28 24.11
CA GLU A 108 31.29 0.43 25.37
C GLU A 108 31.09 -0.50 26.58
N ILE A 109 30.02 -1.30 26.58
CA ILE A 109 29.74 -2.27 27.65
C ILE A 109 30.83 -3.35 27.70
N THR A 110 31.23 -3.88 26.54
CA THR A 110 32.28 -4.91 26.45
C THR A 110 33.63 -4.38 26.92
N ALA A 111 33.98 -3.16 26.54
CA ALA A 111 35.21 -2.50 27.00
C ALA A 111 35.18 -2.29 28.52
N LYS A 112 34.08 -1.75 29.07
CA LYS A 112 33.91 -1.55 30.52
C LYS A 112 34.06 -2.85 31.31
N ALA A 113 33.38 -3.92 30.89
CA ALA A 113 33.48 -5.23 31.53
C ALA A 113 34.91 -5.76 31.54
N ALA A 114 35.64 -5.61 30.43
CA ALA A 114 37.04 -6.05 30.34
C ALA A 114 38.00 -5.20 31.19
N PHE A 115 37.74 -3.90 31.35
CA PHE A 115 38.51 -3.04 32.25
C PHE A 115 38.30 -3.37 33.73
N GLU A 116 37.07 -3.72 34.12
CA GLU A 116 36.73 -4.12 35.49
C GLU A 116 37.43 -5.43 35.90
N GLU A 117 37.69 -6.33 34.94
CA GLU A 117 38.47 -7.55 35.16
C GLU A 117 40.01 -7.31 35.23
N GLY A 118 40.48 -6.07 35.05
CA GLY A 118 41.88 -5.69 35.21
C GLY A 118 42.82 -6.18 34.11
N ASN A 119 42.31 -6.69 32.99
CA ASN A 119 43.11 -7.31 31.93
C ASN A 119 42.95 -6.59 30.58
N ARG A 120 43.74 -5.53 30.38
CA ARG A 120 43.67 -4.66 29.18
C ARG A 120 43.96 -5.42 27.88
N ASP A 121 44.93 -6.33 27.89
CA ASP A 121 45.32 -7.07 26.69
C ASP A 121 44.20 -8.00 26.19
N ARG A 122 43.40 -8.53 27.12
CA ARG A 122 42.23 -9.35 26.79
C ARG A 122 41.10 -8.53 26.17
N ALA A 123 40.95 -7.26 26.56
CA ALA A 123 39.96 -6.35 26.00
C ALA A 123 40.23 -6.10 24.51
N ASP A 124 41.49 -5.81 24.15
CA ASP A 124 41.90 -5.54 22.77
C ASP A 124 41.77 -6.79 21.88
N LEU A 125 42.10 -7.97 22.42
CA LEU A 125 41.93 -9.24 21.71
C LEU A 125 40.45 -9.56 21.43
N LEU A 126 39.57 -9.34 22.42
CA LEU A 126 38.13 -9.55 22.24
C LEU A 126 37.54 -8.55 21.25
N TRP A 127 38.01 -7.29 21.28
CA TRP A 127 37.63 -6.26 20.31
C TRP A 127 37.96 -6.66 18.87
N GLN A 128 39.21 -7.08 18.60
CA GLN A 128 39.62 -7.53 17.27
C GLN A 128 38.86 -8.78 16.81
N LYS A 129 38.62 -9.74 17.71
CA LYS A 129 37.90 -10.98 17.38
C LYS A 129 36.44 -10.71 17.03
N GLN A 130 35.79 -9.80 17.74
CA GLN A 130 34.42 -9.38 17.48
C GLN A 130 34.31 -8.63 16.15
N LEU A 131 35.21 -7.68 15.86
CA LEU A 131 35.26 -6.97 14.58
C LEU A 131 35.42 -7.93 13.38
N ARG A 132 36.28 -8.95 13.50
CA ARG A 132 36.41 -10.01 12.50
C ARG A 132 35.13 -10.86 12.37
N GLY A 133 34.45 -11.14 13.48
CA GLY A 133 33.15 -11.81 13.50
C GLY A 133 32.05 -11.02 12.76
N PHE A 134 32.01 -9.71 12.92
CA PHE A 134 31.07 -8.85 12.19
C PHE A 134 31.42 -8.73 10.71
N ALA A 135 32.70 -8.65 10.35
CA ALA A 135 33.13 -8.66 8.96
C ALA A 135 32.79 -9.97 8.23
N THR A 136 32.80 -11.09 8.96
CA THR A 136 32.42 -12.41 8.42
C THR A 136 30.91 -12.66 8.43
N GLY A 137 30.16 -12.02 9.35
CA GLY A 137 28.70 -12.10 9.45
C GLY A 137 27.94 -11.13 8.54
N ALA A 138 28.57 -10.02 8.13
CA ALA A 138 28.06 -9.20 7.03
C ALA A 138 28.09 -10.05 5.75
N SER A 139 26.95 -10.22 5.10
CA SER A 139 26.74 -11.17 4.00
C SER A 139 27.47 -10.75 2.73
N PHE A 140 28.78 -10.85 2.72
CA PHE A 140 29.61 -10.66 1.53
C PHE A 140 29.56 -11.94 0.69
N SER A 141 29.47 -11.80 -0.64
CA SER A 141 29.69 -12.93 -1.56
C SER A 141 31.06 -13.56 -1.28
N ARG A 142 31.31 -14.83 -1.63
CA ARG A 142 32.59 -15.51 -1.37
C ARG A 142 33.81 -14.70 -1.86
N ALA A 143 33.66 -13.99 -2.98
CA ALA A 143 34.69 -13.11 -3.54
C ALA A 143 34.84 -11.80 -2.75
N ALA A 144 33.73 -11.17 -2.33
CA ALA A 144 33.76 -9.98 -1.47
C ALA A 144 34.24 -10.31 -0.06
N SER A 145 33.95 -11.51 0.46
CA SER A 145 34.47 -12.03 1.72
C SER A 145 35.98 -12.31 1.62
N MET A 146 36.46 -12.87 0.50
CA MET A 146 37.91 -13.01 0.26
C MET A 146 38.61 -11.65 0.14
N ALA A 147 38.03 -10.68 -0.58
CA ALA A 147 38.58 -9.33 -0.68
C ALA A 147 38.53 -8.55 0.64
N ALA A 148 37.45 -8.72 1.42
CA ALA A 148 37.31 -8.16 2.76
C ALA A 148 38.33 -8.76 3.73
N ASN A 149 38.52 -10.08 3.69
CA ASN A 149 39.50 -10.79 4.50
C ASN A 149 40.93 -10.38 4.12
N ASP A 150 41.28 -10.30 2.83
CA ASP A 150 42.59 -9.81 2.37
C ASP A 150 42.84 -8.36 2.79
N ALA A 151 41.83 -7.49 2.73
CA ALA A 151 41.96 -6.11 3.16
C ALA A 151 42.06 -5.96 4.69
N LEU A 152 41.36 -6.81 5.45
CA LEU A 152 41.47 -6.87 6.92
C LEU A 152 42.81 -7.46 7.39
N GLU A 153 43.35 -8.43 6.66
CA GLU A 153 44.64 -9.04 6.93
C GLU A 153 45.76 -8.02 6.70
N LYS A 154 45.75 -7.32 5.57
CA LYS A 154 46.67 -6.19 5.31
C LYS A 154 46.56 -5.08 6.35
N PHE A 155 45.34 -4.70 6.73
CA PHE A 155 45.14 -3.72 7.80
C PHE A 155 45.71 -4.19 9.15
N ALA A 156 45.60 -5.49 9.47
CA ALA A 156 46.16 -6.04 10.70
C ALA A 156 47.69 -6.09 10.68
N GLU A 157 48.30 -6.41 9.55
CA GLU A 157 49.76 -6.40 9.34
C GLU A 157 50.33 -4.97 9.40
N ASP A 158 49.69 -4.03 8.71
CA ASP A 158 50.08 -2.61 8.70
C ASP A 158 49.83 -1.94 10.06
N GLY A 159 48.77 -2.34 10.77
CA GLY A 159 48.44 -1.85 12.11
C GLY A 159 49.40 -2.34 13.19
N ALA A 160 49.86 -3.60 13.10
CA ALA A 160 50.80 -4.16 14.07
C ALA A 160 52.19 -3.50 13.99
N SER A 161 52.68 -3.22 12.78
CA SER A 161 53.97 -2.54 12.58
C SER A 161 53.95 -1.05 12.96
N SER A 162 52.79 -0.38 12.90
CA SER A 162 52.64 1.02 13.31
C SER A 162 52.56 1.24 14.83
N LEU A 163 52.40 0.19 15.64
CA LEU A 163 52.23 0.29 17.09
C LEU A 163 53.54 0.16 17.90
N GLU A 164 54.65 -0.24 17.27
CA GLU A 164 55.94 -0.42 17.97
C GLU A 164 56.74 0.89 18.17
N ASP A 165 56.43 1.97 17.44
CA ASP A 165 57.12 3.26 17.55
C ASP A 165 56.26 4.34 18.27
N ALA A 166 56.67 4.71 19.48
CA ALA A 166 55.89 5.45 20.47
C ALA A 166 55.70 6.98 20.23
N ASN A 167 55.68 7.48 18.98
CA ASN A 167 55.47 8.92 18.70
C ASN A 167 54.13 9.19 17.97
N SER A 168 53.12 9.59 18.76
CA SER A 168 51.74 9.09 18.63
C SER A 168 50.72 9.88 17.81
N SER A 169 51.12 10.88 16.99
CA SER A 169 50.13 11.62 16.18
C SER A 169 50.09 11.20 14.70
N LYS A 170 51.24 10.93 14.08
CA LYS A 170 51.31 10.56 12.65
C LYS A 170 50.76 9.15 12.38
N HIS A 171 50.98 8.21 13.29
CA HIS A 171 50.50 6.83 13.16
C HIS A 171 48.98 6.72 13.30
N VAL A 172 48.36 7.59 14.11
CA VAL A 172 46.90 7.63 14.24
C VAL A 172 46.24 8.09 12.93
N PHE A 173 46.81 9.07 12.24
CA PHE A 173 46.31 9.50 10.92
C PHE A 173 46.54 8.43 9.85
N ALA A 174 47.70 7.76 9.85
CA ALA A 174 47.96 6.65 8.92
C ALA A 174 47.01 5.45 9.13
N ALA A 175 46.69 5.14 10.39
CA ALA A 175 45.69 4.13 10.73
C ALA A 175 44.26 4.55 10.33
N PHE A 176 43.97 5.85 10.36
CA PHE A 176 42.69 6.37 9.88
C PHE A 176 42.58 6.28 8.35
N ASP A 177 43.64 6.60 7.63
CA ASP A 177 43.70 6.52 6.16
C ASP A 177 43.57 5.06 5.68
N SER A 178 44.21 4.10 6.36
CA SER A 178 44.06 2.68 6.05
C SER A 178 42.64 2.16 6.33
N LEU A 179 41.97 2.69 7.36
CA LEU A 179 40.58 2.37 7.68
C LEU A 179 39.59 2.95 6.65
N VAL A 180 39.86 4.16 6.13
CA VAL A 180 39.10 4.76 5.02
C VAL A 180 39.29 3.96 3.73
N ALA A 181 40.52 3.56 3.42
CA ALA A 181 40.82 2.73 2.24
C ALA A 181 40.16 1.35 2.30
N LEU A 182 40.10 0.74 3.49
CA LEU A 182 39.37 -0.51 3.73
C LEU A 182 37.87 -0.32 3.48
N LYS A 183 37.29 0.76 4.00
CA LYS A 183 35.88 1.11 3.79
C LYS A 183 35.55 1.28 2.30
N ASP A 184 36.35 2.02 1.55
CA ASP A 184 36.10 2.26 0.11
C ASP A 184 36.18 0.96 -0.71
N LYS A 185 37.12 0.06 -0.38
CA LYS A 185 37.22 -1.25 -1.04
C LYS A 185 36.02 -2.13 -0.73
N LEU A 186 35.58 -2.19 0.54
CA LEU A 186 34.38 -2.94 0.94
C LEU A 186 33.12 -2.39 0.27
N GLN A 187 33.02 -1.06 0.14
CA GLN A 187 31.89 -0.39 -0.51
C GLN A 187 31.86 -0.65 -2.02
N SER A 188 33.02 -0.65 -2.68
CA SER A 188 33.13 -0.98 -4.11
C SER A 188 32.80 -2.45 -4.43
N ALA A 189 33.10 -3.36 -3.50
CA ALA A 189 32.79 -4.79 -3.61
C ALA A 189 31.32 -5.12 -3.37
N SER A 190 30.60 -4.27 -2.61
CA SER A 190 29.16 -4.35 -2.39
C SER A 190 28.37 -3.82 -3.61
N ASP A 191 28.79 -2.71 -4.22
CA ASP A 191 27.95 -1.97 -5.20
C ASP A 191 27.67 -2.68 -6.55
N GLN A 192 28.44 -3.69 -6.98
CA GLN A 192 28.38 -4.22 -8.36
C GLN A 192 27.50 -5.46 -8.62
N ARG A 193 27.06 -6.18 -7.58
CA ARG A 193 26.05 -7.27 -7.72
C ARG A 193 24.86 -7.15 -6.76
N GLU A 194 25.01 -6.37 -5.70
CA GLU A 194 24.06 -6.28 -4.59
C GLU A 194 22.72 -5.68 -5.02
N LYS A 195 22.64 -4.84 -6.06
CA LYS A 195 21.36 -4.28 -6.51
C LYS A 195 20.44 -5.30 -7.17
N VAL A 196 20.97 -6.29 -7.90
CA VAL A 196 20.14 -7.29 -8.58
C VAL A 196 19.75 -8.41 -7.61
N ASP A 197 20.69 -8.89 -6.79
CA ASP A 197 20.41 -9.92 -5.78
C ASP A 197 19.54 -9.38 -4.63
N TYR A 198 19.72 -8.11 -4.23
CA TYR A 198 18.83 -7.47 -3.24
C TYR A 198 17.43 -7.28 -3.80
N VAL A 199 17.29 -6.85 -5.07
CA VAL A 199 15.97 -6.74 -5.71
C VAL A 199 15.32 -8.11 -5.84
N ALA A 200 16.07 -9.16 -6.20
CA ALA A 200 15.56 -10.53 -6.26
C ALA A 200 15.14 -11.05 -4.88
N MET A 201 15.99 -10.93 -3.85
CA MET A 201 15.64 -11.33 -2.47
C MET A 201 14.49 -10.51 -1.88
N SER A 202 14.43 -9.22 -2.19
CA SER A 202 13.33 -8.35 -1.77
C SER A 202 12.03 -8.76 -2.45
N ALA A 203 12.06 -9.07 -3.76
CA ALA A 203 10.92 -9.60 -4.50
C ALA A 203 10.43 -10.94 -3.94
N VAL A 204 11.33 -11.87 -3.62
CA VAL A 204 10.99 -13.16 -2.98
C VAL A 204 10.35 -12.93 -1.61
N ARG A 205 10.91 -12.02 -0.79
CA ARG A 205 10.36 -11.70 0.54
C ARG A 205 8.97 -11.07 0.42
N MET A 206 8.78 -10.14 -0.50
CA MET A 206 7.49 -9.52 -0.79
C MET A 206 6.48 -10.54 -1.31
N ALA A 207 6.90 -11.46 -2.19
CA ALA A 207 6.03 -12.54 -2.69
C ALA A 207 5.57 -13.47 -1.56
N ARG A 208 6.46 -13.84 -0.63
CA ARG A 208 6.09 -14.64 0.56
C ARG A 208 5.13 -13.90 1.48
N GLN A 209 5.39 -12.63 1.78
CA GLN A 209 4.49 -11.80 2.58
C GLN A 209 3.11 -11.65 1.91
N MET A 210 3.09 -11.47 0.60
CA MET A 210 1.86 -11.40 -0.18
C MET A 210 1.12 -12.74 -0.13
N GLN A 211 1.82 -13.88 -0.23
CA GLN A 211 1.22 -15.21 -0.12
C GLN A 211 0.59 -15.45 1.26
N GLU A 212 1.25 -15.03 2.34
CA GLU A 212 0.68 -15.10 3.70
C GLU A 212 -0.57 -14.23 3.82
N GLN A 213 -0.54 -13.00 3.29
CA GLN A 213 -1.73 -12.13 3.27
C GLN A 213 -2.86 -12.73 2.44
N LEU A 214 -2.58 -13.33 1.29
CA LEU A 214 -3.59 -13.98 0.45
C LEU A 214 -4.23 -15.18 1.16
N LYS A 215 -3.46 -15.97 1.91
CA LYS A 215 -4.00 -17.06 2.74
C LYS A 215 -4.99 -16.53 3.78
N LEU A 216 -4.62 -15.45 4.47
CA LEU A 216 -5.50 -14.81 5.45
C LEU A 216 -6.77 -14.27 4.77
N GLN A 217 -6.65 -13.56 3.64
CA GLN A 217 -7.81 -13.06 2.90
C GLN A 217 -8.74 -14.18 2.42
N ARG A 218 -8.19 -15.30 1.94
CA ARG A 218 -8.96 -16.47 1.52
C ARG A 218 -9.72 -17.09 2.70
N GLN A 219 -9.07 -17.21 3.86
CA GLN A 219 -9.73 -17.70 5.07
C GLN A 219 -10.85 -16.76 5.51
N THR A 220 -10.61 -15.45 5.50
CA THR A 220 -11.61 -14.43 5.83
C THR A 220 -12.82 -14.50 4.90
N LEU A 221 -12.62 -14.52 3.58
CA LEU A 221 -13.71 -14.69 2.61
C LEU A 221 -14.41 -16.04 2.77
N GLY A 222 -13.70 -17.11 3.12
CA GLY A 222 -14.28 -18.41 3.44
C GLY A 222 -15.21 -18.37 4.66
N ILE A 223 -14.90 -17.56 5.68
CA ILE A 223 -15.80 -17.33 6.83
C ILE A 223 -17.07 -16.62 6.38
N TYR A 224 -16.95 -15.55 5.59
CA TYR A 224 -18.11 -14.81 5.07
C TYR A 224 -18.98 -15.68 4.15
N ARG A 225 -18.36 -16.47 3.27
CA ARG A 225 -19.07 -17.37 2.36
C ARG A 225 -19.83 -18.47 3.10
N ARG A 226 -19.22 -19.07 4.13
CA ARG A 226 -19.91 -20.06 4.99
C ARG A 226 -21.09 -19.45 5.72
N ARG A 227 -20.92 -18.25 6.28
CA ARG A 227 -22.00 -17.51 6.96
C ARG A 227 -23.11 -17.12 6.00
N SER A 228 -22.77 -16.69 4.78
CA SER A 228 -23.75 -16.44 3.71
C SER A 228 -24.49 -17.75 3.41
N ASN A 229 -23.82 -18.83 3.03
CA ASN A 229 -24.51 -20.08 2.70
C ASN A 229 -25.45 -20.57 3.83
N ALA A 230 -25.01 -20.51 5.09
CA ALA A 230 -25.84 -20.86 6.24
C ALA A 230 -27.10 -19.98 6.37
N THR A 231 -26.98 -18.66 6.20
CA THR A 231 -28.16 -17.78 6.18
C THR A 231 -29.06 -18.04 4.98
N ARG A 232 -28.52 -18.48 3.84
CA ARG A 232 -29.34 -18.82 2.65
C ARG A 232 -30.17 -20.07 2.90
N GLU A 233 -29.59 -21.08 3.52
CA GLU A 233 -30.27 -22.32 3.90
C GLU A 233 -31.33 -22.05 4.96
N MET A 234 -31.02 -21.27 6.00
CA MET A 234 -32.00 -20.84 6.99
C MET A 234 -33.17 -20.08 6.36
N ALA A 235 -32.90 -19.16 5.43
CA ALA A 235 -33.96 -18.43 4.74
C ALA A 235 -34.85 -19.35 3.88
N ARG A 236 -34.27 -20.34 3.19
CA ARG A 236 -35.03 -21.35 2.42
C ARG A 236 -35.92 -22.21 3.31
N GLN A 237 -35.41 -22.64 4.46
CA GLN A 237 -36.19 -23.41 5.43
C GLN A 237 -37.33 -22.58 6.02
N ARG A 238 -37.11 -21.28 6.27
CA ARG A 238 -38.12 -20.37 6.81
C ARG A 238 -39.18 -19.97 5.79
N GLY A 239 -38.82 -19.79 4.51
CA GLY A 239 -39.77 -19.45 3.44
C GLY A 239 -40.90 -20.48 3.27
N ALA A 240 -40.67 -21.74 3.67
CA ALA A 240 -41.70 -22.77 3.68
C ALA A 240 -42.69 -22.66 4.86
N ALA A 241 -42.31 -22.00 5.96
CA ALA A 241 -43.11 -21.95 7.20
C ALA A 241 -44.01 -20.70 7.31
N VAL A 242 -43.73 -19.63 6.54
CA VAL A 242 -44.37 -18.30 6.71
C VAL A 242 -45.63 -18.11 5.84
N ALA A 243 -46.10 -19.14 5.14
CA ALA A 243 -47.21 -19.04 4.17
C ALA A 243 -48.61 -18.75 4.77
N SER A 244 -48.76 -18.54 6.09
CA SER A 244 -50.07 -18.45 6.76
C SER A 244 -50.38 -17.13 7.48
N VAL A 245 -49.63 -16.04 7.27
CA VAL A 245 -49.82 -14.77 8.00
C VAL A 245 -50.51 -13.69 7.12
N ALA A 246 -51.43 -12.93 7.73
CA ALA A 246 -52.37 -11.97 7.12
C ALA A 246 -51.78 -11.00 6.06
N ALA A 247 -52.60 -10.67 5.04
CA ALA A 247 -52.22 -10.00 3.80
C ALA A 247 -51.50 -8.64 3.95
N GLU A 248 -51.89 -7.78 4.91
CA GLU A 248 -51.21 -6.49 5.12
C GLU A 248 -49.85 -6.63 5.82
N ARG A 249 -49.71 -7.61 6.72
CA ARG A 249 -48.43 -7.98 7.35
C ARG A 249 -47.44 -8.47 6.31
N HIS A 250 -47.97 -9.10 5.28
CA HIS A 250 -47.20 -9.63 4.17
C HIS A 250 -46.54 -8.51 3.36
N ALA A 251 -47.21 -7.37 3.14
CA ALA A 251 -46.66 -6.30 2.29
C ALA A 251 -45.34 -5.72 2.86
N MET A 252 -45.33 -5.33 4.14
CA MET A 252 -44.13 -4.76 4.77
C MET A 252 -42.99 -5.77 4.87
N LEU A 253 -43.30 -7.02 5.23
CA LEU A 253 -42.31 -8.09 5.31
C LEU A 253 -41.72 -8.41 3.92
N LEU A 254 -42.54 -8.42 2.87
CA LEU A 254 -42.09 -8.65 1.51
C LEU A 254 -41.17 -7.52 1.03
N ASP A 255 -41.46 -6.26 1.37
CA ASP A 255 -40.58 -5.14 1.02
C ASP A 255 -39.25 -5.20 1.76
N LEU A 256 -39.25 -5.48 3.07
CA LEU A 256 -38.03 -5.66 3.85
C LEU A 256 -37.20 -6.84 3.31
N ASP A 257 -37.84 -7.98 3.05
CA ASP A 257 -37.17 -9.16 2.50
C ASP A 257 -36.60 -8.87 1.10
N ARG A 258 -37.33 -8.12 0.27
CA ARG A 258 -36.86 -7.69 -1.05
C ARG A 258 -35.60 -6.83 -0.96
N VAL A 259 -35.56 -5.83 -0.08
CA VAL A 259 -34.36 -4.99 0.12
C VAL A 259 -33.20 -5.82 0.66
N TRP A 260 -33.47 -6.69 1.62
CA TRP A 260 -32.49 -7.61 2.18
C TRP A 260 -31.87 -8.52 1.12
N TRP A 261 -32.67 -9.18 0.28
CA TRP A 261 -32.16 -10.02 -0.80
C TRP A 261 -31.35 -9.23 -1.84
N LYS A 262 -31.73 -7.99 -2.14
CA LYS A 262 -30.91 -7.12 -3.01
C LYS A 262 -29.53 -6.85 -2.40
N ILE A 263 -29.46 -6.47 -1.12
CA ILE A 263 -28.18 -6.23 -0.41
C ILE A 263 -27.31 -7.47 -0.52
N ARG A 264 -27.91 -8.62 -0.21
CA ARG A 264 -27.23 -9.90 -0.20
C ARG A 264 -26.69 -10.29 -1.58
N ASN A 265 -27.50 -10.18 -2.63
CA ASN A 265 -27.06 -10.51 -3.98
C ASN A 265 -25.85 -9.67 -4.38
N VAL A 266 -25.83 -8.37 -4.05
CA VAL A 266 -24.68 -7.50 -4.33
C VAL A 266 -23.42 -7.93 -3.55
N LEU A 267 -23.58 -8.37 -2.30
CA LEU A 267 -22.47 -8.87 -1.49
C LEU A 267 -21.95 -10.22 -2.00
N ASP A 268 -22.85 -11.12 -2.39
CA ASP A 268 -22.51 -12.45 -2.95
C ASP A 268 -21.79 -12.29 -4.30
N ASP A 269 -22.29 -11.43 -5.21
CA ASP A 269 -21.65 -11.10 -6.50
C ASP A 269 -20.22 -10.57 -6.29
N TYR A 270 -20.03 -9.67 -5.31
CA TYR A 270 -18.70 -9.16 -4.97
C TYR A 270 -17.79 -10.26 -4.41
N MET A 271 -18.29 -11.14 -3.53
CA MET A 271 -17.51 -12.24 -2.98
C MET A 271 -17.04 -13.22 -4.07
N GLU A 272 -17.83 -13.41 -5.13
CA GLU A 272 -17.44 -14.19 -6.29
C GLU A 272 -16.31 -13.51 -7.09
N ASP A 273 -16.45 -12.23 -7.42
CA ASP A 273 -15.39 -11.45 -8.09
C ASP A 273 -14.09 -11.41 -7.25
N ALA A 274 -14.19 -11.26 -5.93
CA ALA A 274 -13.04 -11.30 -5.02
C ALA A 274 -12.40 -12.69 -4.92
N GLY A 275 -13.19 -13.76 -5.09
CA GLY A 275 -12.68 -15.12 -5.20
C GLY A 275 -11.80 -15.29 -6.44
N VAL A 276 -12.29 -14.83 -7.61
CA VAL A 276 -11.54 -14.85 -8.88
C VAL A 276 -10.23 -14.04 -8.77
N GLU A 277 -10.26 -12.90 -8.08
CA GLU A 277 -9.05 -12.12 -7.79
C GLU A 277 -8.02 -12.93 -7.01
N ILE A 278 -8.41 -13.57 -5.90
CA ILE A 278 -7.50 -14.38 -5.08
C ILE A 278 -6.93 -15.56 -5.86
N ASP A 279 -7.78 -16.26 -6.62
CA ASP A 279 -7.34 -17.39 -7.44
C ASP A 279 -6.32 -16.93 -8.50
N SER A 280 -6.51 -15.73 -9.07
CA SER A 280 -5.56 -15.14 -10.03
C SER A 280 -4.24 -14.72 -9.39
N TYR A 281 -4.23 -14.31 -8.12
CA TYR A 281 -3.00 -14.05 -7.38
C TYR A 281 -2.28 -15.34 -6.99
N GLU A 282 -3.00 -16.39 -6.61
CA GLU A 282 -2.42 -17.70 -6.36
C GLU A 282 -1.75 -18.26 -7.62
N ALA A 283 -2.42 -18.14 -8.77
CA ALA A 283 -1.85 -18.50 -10.07
C ALA A 283 -0.59 -17.66 -10.40
N GLY A 284 -0.61 -16.35 -10.15
CA GLY A 284 0.55 -15.47 -10.33
C GLY A 284 1.73 -15.83 -9.42
N SER A 285 1.45 -16.16 -8.15
CA SER A 285 2.48 -16.59 -7.19
C SER A 285 3.09 -17.94 -7.60
N HIS A 286 2.28 -18.88 -8.08
CA HIS A 286 2.76 -20.16 -8.58
C HIS A 286 3.61 -19.99 -9.84
N ALA A 287 3.19 -19.13 -10.77
CA ALA A 287 3.95 -18.80 -11.97
C ALA A 287 5.32 -18.18 -11.64
N LEU A 288 5.39 -17.29 -10.66
CA LEU A 288 6.65 -16.71 -10.19
C LEU A 288 7.59 -17.79 -9.63
N SER A 289 7.07 -18.72 -8.83
CA SER A 289 7.85 -19.84 -8.31
C SER A 289 8.36 -20.77 -9.41
N GLN A 290 7.54 -21.04 -10.44
CA GLN A 290 7.95 -21.82 -11.61
C GLN A 290 9.04 -21.11 -12.42
N TYR A 291 8.95 -19.78 -12.55
CA TYR A 291 9.98 -18.97 -13.19
C TYR A 291 11.31 -19.00 -12.41
N GLU A 292 11.28 -18.92 -11.08
CA GLU A 292 12.48 -19.08 -10.23
C GLU A 292 13.17 -20.43 -10.40
N GLN A 293 12.40 -21.49 -10.66
CA GLN A 293 12.89 -22.84 -10.94
C GLN A 293 13.30 -23.04 -12.41
N CYS A 294 13.29 -21.98 -13.23
CA CYS A 294 13.52 -22.03 -14.67
C CYS A 294 12.55 -22.96 -15.44
N ALA A 295 11.39 -23.29 -14.85
CA ALA A 295 10.39 -24.18 -15.43
C ALA A 295 9.35 -23.44 -16.30
N MET A 296 9.33 -22.10 -16.23
CA MET A 296 8.45 -21.23 -17.03
C MET A 296 9.28 -20.15 -17.72
N ASP A 297 8.95 -19.82 -18.98
CA ASP A 297 9.57 -18.72 -19.69
C ASP A 297 8.98 -17.36 -19.27
N PHE A 298 9.75 -16.28 -19.49
CA PHE A 298 9.35 -14.93 -19.08
C PHE A 298 8.04 -14.46 -19.76
N THR A 299 7.76 -14.91 -20.99
CA THR A 299 6.56 -14.51 -21.73
C THR A 299 5.29 -15.06 -21.06
N SER A 300 5.33 -16.33 -20.64
CA SER A 300 4.24 -16.96 -19.89
C SER A 300 4.00 -16.25 -18.56
N LEU A 301 5.07 -15.97 -17.81
CA LEU A 301 4.99 -15.21 -16.55
C LEU A 301 4.35 -13.84 -16.75
N LEU A 302 4.77 -13.10 -17.79
CA LEU A 302 4.23 -11.78 -18.11
C LEU A 302 2.75 -11.85 -18.48
N SER A 303 2.30 -12.91 -19.16
CA SER A 303 0.90 -13.11 -19.51
C SER A 303 0.02 -13.33 -18.28
N ILE A 304 0.48 -14.17 -17.35
CA ILE A 304 -0.22 -14.46 -16.09
C ILE A 304 -0.26 -13.19 -15.24
N TYR A 305 0.85 -12.46 -15.14
CA TYR A 305 0.88 -11.17 -14.46
C TYR A 305 -0.12 -10.17 -15.03
N LYS A 306 -0.19 -10.02 -16.37
CA LYS A 306 -1.18 -9.15 -17.02
C LYS A 306 -2.62 -9.57 -16.70
N GLN A 307 -2.89 -10.89 -16.69
CA GLN A 307 -4.19 -11.42 -16.33
C GLN A 307 -4.54 -11.12 -14.87
N THR A 308 -3.61 -11.35 -13.93
CA THR A 308 -3.78 -11.02 -12.51
C THR A 308 -4.05 -9.52 -12.30
N MET A 309 -3.35 -8.63 -13.00
CA MET A 309 -3.62 -7.18 -12.89
C MET A 309 -5.00 -6.82 -13.43
N ALA A 310 -5.44 -7.43 -14.53
CA ALA A 310 -6.76 -7.19 -15.11
C ALA A 310 -7.90 -7.69 -14.20
N THR A 311 -7.72 -8.83 -13.52
CA THR A 311 -8.69 -9.35 -12.53
C THR A 311 -8.73 -8.49 -11.27
N THR A 312 -7.59 -8.04 -10.76
CA THR A 312 -7.52 -7.05 -9.65
C THR A 312 -8.28 -5.77 -9.99
N ASP A 313 -8.05 -5.20 -11.18
CA ASP A 313 -8.75 -4.00 -11.61
C ASP A 313 -10.27 -4.20 -11.71
N ARG A 314 -10.70 -5.38 -12.16
CA ARG A 314 -12.11 -5.77 -12.18
C ARG A 314 -12.68 -5.88 -10.77
N ALA A 315 -11.98 -6.55 -9.86
CA ALA A 315 -12.39 -6.70 -8.46
C ALA A 315 -12.48 -5.34 -7.75
N HIS A 316 -11.55 -4.42 -7.99
CA HIS A 316 -11.61 -3.05 -7.48
C HIS A 316 -12.84 -2.28 -7.98
N ARG A 317 -13.20 -2.40 -9.26
CA ARG A 317 -14.43 -1.81 -9.80
C ARG A 317 -15.67 -2.44 -9.16
N SER A 318 -15.67 -3.76 -8.98
CA SER A 318 -16.75 -4.50 -8.33
C SER A 318 -16.93 -4.06 -6.88
N LEU A 319 -15.84 -3.94 -6.11
CA LEU A 319 -15.83 -3.44 -4.73
C LEU A 319 -16.45 -2.03 -4.62
N LYS A 320 -16.04 -1.10 -5.49
CA LYS A 320 -16.60 0.26 -5.53
C LYS A 320 -18.08 0.27 -5.88
N LYS A 321 -18.49 -0.60 -6.83
CA LYS A 321 -19.90 -0.77 -7.20
C LYS A 321 -20.70 -1.34 -6.04
N ALA A 322 -20.21 -2.40 -5.40
CA ALA A 322 -20.85 -3.07 -4.27
C ALA A 322 -21.03 -2.11 -3.09
N TRP A 323 -19.99 -1.35 -2.72
CA TRP A 323 -20.07 -0.35 -1.67
C TRP A 323 -21.19 0.67 -1.90
N ARG A 324 -21.24 1.28 -3.09
CA ARG A 324 -22.28 2.28 -3.41
C ARG A 324 -23.67 1.67 -3.36
N HIS A 325 -23.87 0.49 -3.95
CA HIS A 325 -25.18 -0.15 -3.99
C HIS A 325 -25.64 -0.60 -2.60
N VAL A 326 -24.79 -1.29 -1.84
CA VAL A 326 -25.14 -1.76 -0.51
C VAL A 326 -25.36 -0.57 0.44
N SER A 327 -24.57 0.50 0.35
CA SER A 327 -24.79 1.70 1.17
C SER A 327 -26.15 2.35 0.90
N ASN A 328 -26.57 2.43 -0.37
CA ASN A 328 -27.88 2.98 -0.73
C ASN A 328 -29.02 2.06 -0.25
N LEU A 329 -28.89 0.75 -0.48
CA LEU A 329 -29.89 -0.23 -0.05
C LEU A 329 -30.00 -0.33 1.47
N LEU A 330 -28.90 -0.14 2.21
CA LEU A 330 -28.93 -0.09 3.67
C LEU A 330 -29.68 1.17 4.16
N GLY A 331 -29.53 2.29 3.45
CA GLY A 331 -30.32 3.50 3.69
C GLY A 331 -31.82 3.28 3.43
N GLU A 332 -32.16 2.60 2.34
CA GLU A 332 -33.54 2.17 2.01
C GLU A 332 -34.10 1.25 3.12
N LEU A 333 -33.31 0.26 3.57
CA LEU A 333 -33.69 -0.62 4.67
C LEU A 333 -33.96 0.17 5.96
N ALA A 334 -33.09 1.11 6.33
CA ALA A 334 -33.29 1.94 7.52
C ALA A 334 -34.55 2.80 7.42
N SER A 335 -34.84 3.37 6.25
CA SER A 335 -36.07 4.12 6.01
C SER A 335 -37.31 3.23 6.17
N HIS A 336 -37.33 2.02 5.59
CA HIS A 336 -38.44 1.09 5.81
C HIS A 336 -38.63 0.67 7.27
N LEU A 337 -37.54 0.54 8.04
CA LEU A 337 -37.60 0.16 9.45
C LEU A 337 -38.04 1.30 10.38
N GLU A 338 -37.58 2.52 10.13
CA GLU A 338 -37.91 3.69 10.94
C GLU A 338 -39.23 4.33 10.51
N ASP A 339 -39.34 4.72 9.24
CA ASP A 339 -40.51 5.45 8.72
C ASP A 339 -41.73 4.54 8.60
N GLY A 340 -41.51 3.24 8.37
CA GLY A 340 -42.56 2.23 8.35
C GLY A 340 -42.95 1.69 9.73
N GLU A 341 -42.26 2.12 10.79
CA GLU A 341 -42.48 1.64 12.17
C GLU A 341 -42.48 0.10 12.28
N ALA A 342 -41.58 -0.56 11.54
CA ALA A 342 -41.58 -2.02 11.38
C ALA A 342 -41.52 -2.75 12.72
N PHE A 343 -40.58 -2.34 13.56
CA PHE A 343 -40.36 -2.95 14.87
C PHE A 343 -41.54 -2.71 15.82
N VAL A 344 -42.17 -1.53 15.77
CA VAL A 344 -43.37 -1.25 16.58
C VAL A 344 -44.48 -2.20 16.17
N THR A 345 -44.72 -2.34 14.86
CA THR A 345 -45.75 -3.22 14.31
C THR A 345 -45.51 -4.68 14.69
N PHE A 346 -44.28 -5.19 14.56
CA PHE A 346 -43.95 -6.57 14.93
C PHE A 346 -44.10 -6.82 16.43
N LEU A 347 -43.60 -5.92 17.28
CA LEU A 347 -43.69 -6.05 18.74
C LEU A 347 -45.13 -5.89 19.25
N GLN A 348 -45.94 -5.00 18.67
CA GLN A 348 -47.36 -4.87 19.02
C GLN A 348 -48.14 -6.15 18.72
N GLN A 349 -47.81 -6.84 17.62
CA GLN A 349 -48.55 -8.01 17.15
C GLN A 349 -48.13 -9.31 17.84
N GLU A 350 -46.82 -9.52 18.03
CA GLU A 350 -46.27 -10.78 18.56
C GLU A 350 -45.78 -10.65 20.01
N GLY A 351 -45.86 -9.45 20.58
CA GLY A 351 -45.32 -9.12 21.89
C GLY A 351 -43.80 -8.94 21.89
N CYS A 352 -43.24 -8.79 23.08
CA CYS A 352 -41.82 -8.47 23.29
C CYS A 352 -40.83 -9.56 22.84
N GLN A 353 -41.33 -10.76 22.60
CA GLN A 353 -40.54 -11.89 22.08
C GLN A 353 -40.82 -12.15 20.59
N SER A 354 -41.25 -11.13 19.85
CA SER A 354 -41.55 -11.21 18.42
C SER A 354 -40.39 -11.86 17.63
N PRO A 355 -40.55 -13.09 17.12
CA PRO A 355 -39.54 -13.72 16.27
C PRO A 355 -39.26 -12.88 15.01
N LEU A 356 -40.27 -12.21 14.45
CA LEU A 356 -40.11 -11.35 13.27
C LEU A 356 -39.23 -10.14 13.56
N ALA A 357 -39.44 -9.48 14.70
CA ALA A 357 -38.65 -8.32 15.09
C ALA A 357 -37.17 -8.70 15.30
N PHE A 358 -36.91 -9.82 15.98
CA PHE A 358 -35.55 -10.35 16.16
C PHE A 358 -34.91 -10.79 14.85
N GLN A 359 -35.65 -11.44 13.95
CA GLN A 359 -35.16 -11.83 12.64
C GLN A 359 -34.78 -10.60 11.80
N THR A 360 -35.63 -9.57 11.80
CA THR A 360 -35.38 -8.33 11.05
C THR A 360 -34.13 -7.62 11.59
N LEU A 361 -33.94 -7.62 12.90
CA LEU A 361 -32.73 -7.10 13.54
C LEU A 361 -31.49 -7.92 13.15
N GLU A 362 -31.60 -9.24 13.08
CA GLU A 362 -30.52 -10.13 12.64
C GLU A 362 -30.14 -9.87 11.16
N GLN A 363 -31.11 -9.68 10.28
CA GLN A 363 -30.88 -9.30 8.87
C GLN A 363 -30.16 -7.96 8.76
N ALA A 364 -30.59 -6.94 9.52
CA ALA A 364 -29.92 -5.64 9.56
C ALA A 364 -28.47 -5.74 10.08
N ARG A 365 -28.23 -6.61 11.07
CA ARG A 365 -26.88 -6.91 11.58
C ARG A 365 -26.00 -7.56 10.53
N ASP A 366 -26.53 -8.52 9.79
CA ASP A 366 -25.79 -9.22 8.74
C ASP A 366 -25.48 -8.28 7.57
N ALA A 367 -26.40 -7.38 7.20
CA ALA A 367 -26.16 -6.33 6.20
C ALA A 367 -25.02 -5.39 6.63
N THR A 368 -25.03 -4.97 7.90
CA THR A 368 -23.99 -4.11 8.49
C THR A 368 -22.64 -4.83 8.53
N SER A 369 -22.64 -6.13 8.84
CA SER A 369 -21.41 -6.95 8.80
C SER A 369 -20.85 -7.07 7.39
N GLY A 370 -21.71 -7.21 6.38
CA GLY A 370 -21.32 -7.17 4.96
C GLY A 370 -20.67 -5.86 4.58
N MET A 371 -21.22 -4.72 5.03
CA MET A 371 -20.59 -3.40 4.82
C MET A 371 -19.22 -3.28 5.49
N ARG A 372 -19.06 -3.78 6.72
CA ARG A 372 -17.74 -3.82 7.39
C ARG A 372 -16.73 -4.66 6.60
N MET A 373 -17.15 -5.80 6.04
CA MET A 373 -16.29 -6.61 5.17
C MET A 373 -15.85 -5.79 3.94
N LEU A 374 -16.77 -5.09 3.26
CA LEU A 374 -16.42 -4.23 2.13
C LEU A 374 -15.44 -3.14 2.54
N TYR A 375 -15.66 -2.46 3.67
CA TYR A 375 -14.76 -1.43 4.20
C TYR A 375 -13.35 -1.97 4.44
N HIS A 376 -13.22 -3.13 5.10
CA HIS A 376 -11.93 -3.79 5.31
C HIS A 376 -11.24 -4.11 3.97
N ARG A 377 -12.00 -4.50 2.94
CA ARG A 377 -11.43 -4.75 1.60
C ARG A 377 -10.88 -3.48 0.96
N PHE A 378 -11.48 -2.30 1.16
CA PHE A 378 -10.86 -1.05 0.70
C PHE A 378 -9.49 -0.80 1.32
N ALA A 379 -9.38 -0.98 2.64
CA ALA A 379 -8.13 -0.79 3.37
C ALA A 379 -7.04 -1.76 2.88
N VAL A 380 -7.40 -3.05 2.73
CA VAL A 380 -6.46 -4.09 2.29
C VAL A 380 -6.05 -3.93 0.82
N SER A 381 -6.95 -3.45 -0.05
CA SER A 381 -6.64 -3.18 -1.46
C SER A 381 -5.88 -1.86 -1.68
N GLY A 382 -5.55 -1.11 -0.63
CA GLY A 382 -4.89 0.19 -0.76
C GLY A 382 -5.73 1.24 -1.51
N LEU A 383 -7.05 1.04 -1.56
CA LEU A 383 -7.97 2.00 -2.18
C LEU A 383 -8.31 3.11 -1.18
N PRO A 384 -8.64 4.33 -1.65
CA PRO A 384 -9.13 5.39 -0.78
C PRO A 384 -10.33 4.90 0.04
N THR A 385 -10.25 5.03 1.36
CA THR A 385 -11.31 4.58 2.26
C THR A 385 -12.59 5.37 1.98
N PRO A 386 -13.73 4.69 1.78
CA PRO A 386 -14.99 5.39 1.55
C PRO A 386 -15.49 6.05 2.84
N SER A 387 -16.28 7.11 2.72
CA SER A 387 -16.90 7.76 3.88
C SER A 387 -17.80 6.78 4.62
N VAL A 388 -17.60 6.68 5.94
CA VAL A 388 -18.39 5.84 6.86
C VAL A 388 -19.56 6.60 7.49
N GLU A 389 -19.68 7.91 7.25
CA GLU A 389 -20.68 8.78 7.89
C GLU A 389 -22.12 8.35 7.53
N LEU A 390 -22.36 8.05 6.25
CA LEU A 390 -23.66 7.56 5.78
C LEU A 390 -24.03 6.22 6.42
N MET A 391 -23.05 5.33 6.59
CA MET A 391 -23.28 4.04 7.25
C MET A 391 -23.53 4.23 8.76
N GLY A 392 -22.75 5.09 9.42
CA GLY A 392 -22.90 5.37 10.85
C GLY A 392 -24.26 5.98 11.20
N SER A 393 -24.75 6.92 10.38
CA SER A 393 -26.09 7.49 10.53
C SER A 393 -27.18 6.44 10.27
N THR A 394 -27.06 5.65 9.20
CA THR A 394 -28.03 4.59 8.86
C THR A 394 -28.14 3.54 9.97
N VAL A 395 -27.02 3.06 10.50
CA VAL A 395 -27.02 2.09 11.62
C VAL A 395 -27.59 2.71 12.90
N SER A 396 -27.28 3.97 13.17
CA SER A 396 -27.87 4.70 14.31
C SER A 396 -29.39 4.82 14.21
N ARG A 397 -29.92 5.06 13.00
CA ARG A 397 -31.38 5.09 12.73
C ARG A 397 -32.04 3.76 13.02
N ILE A 398 -31.48 2.65 12.52
CA ILE A 398 -32.00 1.29 12.78
C ILE A 398 -32.02 0.99 14.29
N LYS A 399 -30.94 1.33 15.00
CA LYS A 399 -30.85 1.16 16.46
C LYS A 399 -31.88 2.03 17.19
N GLY A 400 -32.02 3.28 16.78
CA GLY A 400 -33.00 4.22 17.34
C GLY A 400 -34.42 3.69 17.18
N SER A 401 -34.77 3.18 16.00
CA SER A 401 -36.08 2.57 15.72
C SER A 401 -36.33 1.34 16.62
N TRP A 402 -35.37 0.41 16.72
CA TRP A 402 -35.50 -0.75 17.61
C TRP A 402 -35.67 -0.36 19.09
N ALA A 403 -34.80 0.52 19.59
CA ALA A 403 -34.82 0.94 20.99
C ALA A 403 -36.12 1.68 21.34
N SER A 404 -36.60 2.54 20.44
CA SER A 404 -37.86 3.27 20.61
C SER A 404 -39.05 2.32 20.62
N ALA A 405 -39.09 1.35 19.69
CA ALA A 405 -40.15 0.34 19.64
C ALA A 405 -40.19 -0.54 20.90
N GLN A 406 -39.02 -0.99 21.36
CA GLN A 406 -38.91 -1.80 22.58
C GLN A 406 -39.31 -1.02 23.82
N GLN A 407 -38.91 0.25 23.93
CA GLN A 407 -39.32 1.12 25.04
C GLN A 407 -40.84 1.36 25.04
N ALA A 408 -41.43 1.61 23.87
CA ALA A 408 -42.85 1.92 23.73
C ALA A 408 -43.76 0.73 24.03
N ILE A 409 -43.39 -0.49 23.61
CA ILE A 409 -44.25 -1.67 23.73
C ILE A 409 -43.92 -2.53 24.95
N CYS A 410 -42.64 -2.63 25.32
CA CYS A 410 -42.19 -3.57 26.34
C CYS A 410 -41.88 -2.94 27.70
N ASN A 411 -41.94 -1.60 27.82
CA ASN A 411 -41.57 -0.84 29.02
C ASN A 411 -40.18 -1.18 29.59
N ASN A 412 -39.34 -1.84 28.80
CA ASN A 412 -37.96 -2.17 29.15
C ASN A 412 -37.04 -1.31 28.29
N LYS A 413 -36.07 -0.66 28.94
CA LYS A 413 -34.91 -0.12 28.23
C LYS A 413 -34.15 -1.31 27.67
N GLY A 414 -34.44 -1.64 26.42
CA GLY A 414 -33.78 -2.71 25.71
C GLY A 414 -32.27 -2.53 25.76
N GLN A 415 -31.57 -3.43 26.42
CA GLN A 415 -30.15 -3.59 26.13
C GLN A 415 -30.06 -4.11 24.70
N LEU A 416 -29.57 -3.26 23.80
CA LEU A 416 -29.15 -3.69 22.48
C LEU A 416 -28.17 -4.86 22.67
N PRO A 417 -28.35 -5.99 21.98
CA PRO A 417 -27.41 -7.07 22.11
C PRO A 417 -26.02 -6.57 21.62
N ASP A 418 -24.97 -7.01 22.32
CA ASP A 418 -23.61 -6.43 22.29
C ASP A 418 -22.81 -6.73 20.99
N TRP A 419 -23.50 -6.86 19.85
CA TRP A 419 -22.88 -7.16 18.56
C TRP A 419 -22.26 -5.92 17.89
N TYR A 420 -22.15 -4.80 18.61
CA TYR A 420 -21.60 -3.55 18.07
C TYR A 420 -20.23 -3.23 18.67
N MET A 421 -19.16 -3.64 17.97
CA MET A 421 -17.90 -2.92 18.08
C MET A 421 -17.98 -1.68 17.20
N PRO A 422 -17.72 -0.46 17.71
CA PRO A 422 -17.60 0.73 16.86
C PRO A 422 -16.56 0.49 15.75
N LEU A 423 -16.78 1.12 14.60
CA LEU A 423 -15.76 1.25 13.56
C LEU A 423 -14.85 2.39 14.01
N GLU A 424 -13.93 2.10 14.91
CA GLU A 424 -12.80 3.00 15.21
C GLU A 424 -11.71 2.84 14.15
#